data_AF-A0A062V2D6-F1
#
_entry.id   AF-A0A062V2D6-F1
#
_cell.length_a   1.000
_cell.length_b   1.000
_cell.length_c   1.000
_cell.angle_alpha   90.00
_cell.angle_beta   90.00
_cell.angle_gamma   90.00
#
_symmetry.space_group_name_H-M   'P 1'
#
loop_
_entity.id
_entity.type
_entity.pdbx_description
1 polymer ?
#
loop_
_entity_poly.entity_id
_entity_poly.type
_entity_poly.pdbx_seq_one_letter_code
_entity_poly.pdbx_strand_id
1 'polypeptide(L)'
;MLFIGMNLCSLLRKRCVLILIISFFVLITIVSADDDLPCYHCHTKVVNEFRNNIHYHKGFTCTDCHGGSTQSNTTSISIGVMSGDFIGGPTRNNITNTCSNCHVQEATDYKQSIHWEEIEKGHPEAATCTDCHGIHEIRAINDPKSLSNHQNSPTTCAKCHSNPEIMSAWYYGIKTDRFDTYKESFHWKALKSGYVVVATCADCHNNHDTKSHTDPTSSTYPDNLPQTCGKANCHPGTKFDAKIAAGLIHDKESLHTGRLVFNKTGMDVQMKSYYLGPFDLAYWIAIFFKILTAGVIGLFAGMVILDFLSRLRIYRRW
;
A
#
# COMPACT_ATOMS: atom_id res chain seq x y z
N MET A 1 -36.17 12.24 64.67
CA MET A 1 -35.35 13.37 65.17
C MET A 1 -33.90 12.96 64.94
N LEU A 2 -32.98 13.69 64.31
CA LEU A 2 -32.94 15.03 63.73
C LEU A 2 -31.73 15.01 62.76
N PHE A 3 -31.91 15.63 61.59
CA PHE A 3 -30.87 15.88 60.59
C PHE A 3 -29.92 17.01 61.04
N ILE A 4 -28.84 17.20 60.27
CA ILE A 4 -28.08 18.45 60.03
C ILE A 4 -26.78 18.62 60.84
N GLY A 5 -25.67 18.68 60.10
CA GLY A 5 -24.36 19.08 60.63
C GLY A 5 -23.20 19.03 59.62
N MET A 6 -23.41 18.61 58.37
CA MET A 6 -22.44 18.93 57.31
C MET A 6 -22.57 20.41 57.01
N ASN A 7 -21.59 21.18 57.48
CA ASN A 7 -21.52 22.64 57.33
C ASN A 7 -21.77 23.00 55.85
N LEU A 8 -22.81 23.79 55.58
CA LEU A 8 -23.26 24.17 54.24
C LEU A 8 -22.10 24.64 53.35
N CYS A 9 -21.12 25.28 53.98
CA CYS A 9 -19.88 25.77 53.38
C CYS A 9 -18.95 24.67 52.81
N SER A 10 -18.93 23.47 53.40
CA SER A 10 -18.09 22.34 52.96
C SER A 10 -18.65 21.66 51.71
N LEU A 11 -19.97 21.49 51.66
CA LEU A 11 -20.68 20.97 50.48
C LEU A 11 -20.63 21.97 49.31
N LEU A 12 -20.77 23.26 49.59
CA LEU A 12 -20.60 24.33 48.60
C LEU A 12 -19.16 24.38 48.07
N ARG A 13 -18.14 24.28 48.93
CA ARG A 13 -16.73 24.30 48.50
C ARG A 13 -16.36 23.12 47.60
N LYS A 14 -16.83 21.90 47.92
CA LYS A 14 -16.59 20.72 47.07
C LYS A 14 -17.29 20.82 45.72
N ARG A 15 -18.52 21.35 45.68
CA ARG A 15 -19.25 21.62 44.43
C ARG A 15 -18.58 22.71 43.59
N CYS A 16 -18.11 23.79 44.21
CA CYS A 16 -17.37 24.84 43.49
C CYS A 16 -16.04 24.34 42.92
N VAL A 17 -15.30 23.51 43.65
CA VAL A 17 -14.05 22.92 43.13
C VAL A 17 -14.33 21.97 41.96
N LEU A 18 -15.38 21.14 42.05
CA LEU A 18 -15.76 20.25 40.96
C LEU A 18 -16.23 21.03 39.72
N ILE A 19 -17.02 22.11 39.92
CA ILE A 19 -17.44 23.00 38.84
C ILE A 19 -16.23 23.70 38.21
N LEU A 20 -15.28 24.20 39.02
CA LEU A 20 -14.06 24.82 38.51
C LEU A 20 -13.18 23.84 37.71
N ILE A 21 -13.06 22.58 38.15
CA ILE A 21 -12.33 21.54 37.40
C ILE A 21 -13.06 21.20 36.09
N ILE A 22 -14.39 21.07 36.12
CA ILE A 22 -15.18 20.81 34.90
C ILE A 22 -15.09 22.01 33.95
N SER A 23 -15.21 23.24 34.44
CA SER A 23 -15.05 24.46 33.63
C SER A 23 -13.64 24.61 33.09
N PHE A 24 -12.61 24.21 33.83
CA PHE A 24 -11.22 24.18 33.35
C PHE A 24 -11.01 23.12 32.27
N PHE A 25 -11.59 21.93 32.42
CA PHE A 25 -11.58 20.89 31.38
C PHE A 25 -12.37 21.30 30.13
N VAL A 26 -13.52 21.97 30.30
CA VAL A 26 -14.32 22.52 29.18
C VAL A 26 -13.57 23.67 28.48
N LEU A 27 -12.84 24.52 29.22
CA LEU A 27 -11.99 25.55 28.62
C LEU A 27 -10.83 24.95 27.82
N ILE A 28 -10.19 23.88 28.31
CA ILE A 28 -9.08 23.22 27.61
C ILE A 28 -9.55 22.62 26.29
N THR A 29 -10.80 22.13 26.20
CA THR A 29 -11.32 21.54 24.95
C THR A 29 -11.67 22.55 23.85
N ILE A 30 -11.69 23.85 24.12
CA ILE A 30 -12.13 24.87 23.15
C ILE A 30 -10.94 25.56 22.43
N VAL A 31 -9.70 25.36 22.88
CA VAL A 31 -8.54 26.16 22.41
C VAL A 31 -7.91 25.67 21.09
N SER A 32 -8.43 24.63 20.43
CA SER A 32 -7.72 23.99 19.30
C SER A 32 -8.38 24.11 17.92
N ALA A 33 -9.22 25.11 17.65
CA ALA A 33 -10.03 25.11 16.41
C ALA A 33 -10.13 26.43 15.62
N ASP A 34 -9.34 27.48 15.90
CA ASP A 34 -9.56 28.80 15.28
C ASP A 34 -8.47 29.29 14.30
N ASP A 35 -7.30 28.65 14.21
CA ASP A 35 -6.16 29.21 13.45
C ASP A 35 -6.33 29.14 11.91
N ASP A 36 -7.17 28.22 11.39
CA ASP A 36 -7.40 28.06 9.94
C ASP A 36 -8.64 28.81 9.42
N LEU A 37 -9.39 29.50 10.30
CA LEU A 37 -10.66 30.15 9.94
C LEU A 37 -10.52 31.15 8.77
N PRO A 38 -9.48 32.01 8.71
CA PRO A 38 -9.29 32.93 7.59
C PRO A 38 -9.06 32.20 6.25
N CYS A 39 -8.29 31.11 6.26
CA CYS A 39 -8.04 30.29 5.08
C CYS A 39 -9.32 29.59 4.62
N TYR A 40 -10.13 29.08 5.55
CA TYR A 40 -11.37 28.36 5.28
C TYR A 40 -12.37 29.18 4.48
N HIS A 41 -12.45 30.49 4.72
CA HIS A 41 -13.38 31.38 4.03
C HIS A 41 -13.17 31.45 2.52
N CYS A 42 -11.94 31.32 2.04
CA CYS A 42 -11.60 31.36 0.61
C CYS A 42 -11.25 29.97 0.05
N HIS A 43 -10.64 29.10 0.86
CA HIS A 43 -10.12 27.78 0.47
C HIS A 43 -10.91 26.65 1.11
N THR A 44 -12.24 26.79 1.23
CA THR A 44 -13.13 25.86 1.96
C THR A 44 -12.89 24.39 1.59
N LYS A 45 -12.75 24.08 0.29
CA LYS A 45 -12.49 22.71 -0.17
C LYS A 45 -11.16 22.16 0.37
N VAL A 46 -10.08 22.92 0.19
CA VAL A 46 -8.72 22.50 0.59
C VAL A 46 -8.62 22.39 2.11
N VAL A 47 -9.22 23.30 2.86
CA VAL A 47 -9.24 23.22 4.33
C VAL A 47 -10.04 22.01 4.82
N ASN A 48 -11.13 21.65 4.13
CA ASN A 48 -11.84 20.41 4.43
C ASN A 48 -11.01 19.16 4.14
N GLU A 49 -10.24 19.14 3.06
CA GLU A 49 -9.29 18.05 2.75
C GLU A 49 -8.17 17.99 3.81
N PHE A 50 -7.66 19.16 4.25
CA PHE A 50 -6.62 19.26 5.27
C PHE A 50 -7.02 18.68 6.62
N ARG A 51 -8.30 18.69 6.97
CA ARG A 51 -8.80 18.05 8.21
C ARG A 51 -8.57 16.53 8.25
N ASN A 52 -8.37 15.89 7.09
CA ASN A 52 -8.02 14.47 6.99
C ASN A 52 -6.51 14.21 6.99
N ASN A 53 -5.69 15.27 7.06
CA ASN A 53 -4.24 15.20 6.94
C ASN A 53 -3.60 14.78 8.27
N ILE A 54 -2.58 13.92 8.20
CA ILE A 54 -1.81 13.54 9.38
C ILE A 54 -1.14 14.75 10.06
N HIS A 55 -0.74 15.76 9.28
CA HIS A 55 -0.15 17.00 9.80
C HIS A 55 -1.18 17.80 10.60
N TYR A 56 -2.43 17.91 10.11
CA TYR A 56 -3.51 18.54 10.87
C TYR A 56 -3.74 17.85 12.21
N HIS A 57 -3.79 16.51 12.22
CA HIS A 57 -3.90 15.73 13.46
C HIS A 57 -2.68 15.84 14.39
N LYS A 58 -1.56 16.39 13.90
CA LYS A 58 -0.34 16.69 14.66
C LYS A 58 -0.23 18.16 15.06
N GLY A 59 -1.24 18.98 14.78
CA GLY A 59 -1.30 20.39 15.15
C GLY A 59 -0.64 21.35 14.17
N PHE A 60 -0.36 20.91 12.94
CA PHE A 60 0.09 21.80 11.87
C PHE A 60 -1.09 22.55 11.24
N THR A 61 -0.80 23.75 10.79
CA THR A 61 -1.70 24.73 10.19
C THR A 61 -1.31 25.00 8.73
N CYS A 62 -2.11 25.77 8.03
CA CYS A 62 -1.80 26.19 6.66
C CYS A 62 -0.45 26.93 6.57
N THR A 63 -0.14 27.78 7.56
CA THR A 63 1.04 28.66 7.54
C THR A 63 2.35 27.90 7.75
N ASP A 64 2.32 26.71 8.35
CA ASP A 64 3.53 25.91 8.57
C ASP A 64 4.15 25.40 7.26
N CYS A 65 3.37 25.31 6.19
CA CYS A 65 3.85 24.95 4.85
C CYS A 65 3.85 26.13 3.88
N HIS A 66 2.85 27.01 3.97
CA HIS A 66 2.66 28.11 3.01
C HIS A 66 3.27 29.44 3.47
N GLY A 67 3.78 29.52 4.70
CA GLY A 67 4.15 30.78 5.35
C GLY A 67 2.93 31.64 5.61
N GLY A 68 3.15 32.90 5.96
CA GLY A 68 2.09 33.88 6.20
C GLY A 68 1.99 34.34 7.65
N SER A 69 1.17 35.36 7.87
CA SER A 69 0.99 35.92 9.22
C SER A 69 0.05 35.04 10.05
N THR A 70 0.54 34.53 11.17
CA THR A 70 -0.26 33.85 12.20
C THR A 70 -1.12 34.82 13.02
N GLN A 71 -0.90 36.14 12.88
CA GLN A 71 -1.71 37.15 13.56
C GLN A 71 -2.99 37.43 12.79
N SER A 72 -3.96 36.53 12.92
CA SER A 72 -5.36 36.84 12.57
C SER A 72 -6.21 36.86 13.83
N ASN A 73 -5.87 37.76 14.74
CA ASN A 73 -6.70 38.11 15.90
C ASN A 73 -7.94 38.91 15.46
N THR A 74 -8.60 38.46 14.40
CA THR A 74 -9.64 39.19 13.70
C THR A 74 -10.77 38.24 13.34
N THR A 75 -11.91 38.47 13.95
CA THR A 75 -13.27 38.11 13.51
C THR A 75 -13.63 38.61 12.08
N SER A 76 -12.64 39.01 11.28
CA SER A 76 -12.81 39.49 9.91
C SER A 76 -11.90 38.72 8.96
N ILE A 77 -12.49 38.25 7.87
CA ILE A 77 -11.79 37.71 6.69
C ILE A 77 -10.77 38.76 6.25
N SER A 78 -9.48 38.48 6.44
CA SER A 78 -8.41 39.39 6.07
C SER A 78 -7.43 38.72 5.14
N ILE A 79 -7.13 39.36 4.01
CA ILE A 79 -6.04 38.96 3.12
C ILE A 79 -4.66 39.06 3.80
N GLY A 80 -4.58 39.70 4.97
CA GLY A 80 -3.36 39.83 5.77
C GLY A 80 -2.73 38.49 6.17
N VAL A 81 -3.47 37.38 6.15
CA VAL A 81 -2.88 36.03 6.36
C VAL A 81 -1.92 35.64 5.24
N MET A 82 -2.07 36.21 4.03
CA MET A 82 -1.17 36.02 2.88
C MET A 82 -0.04 37.07 2.82
N SER A 83 0.30 37.71 3.94
CA SER A 83 1.38 38.69 4.02
C SER A 83 2.64 38.14 4.69
N GLY A 84 3.75 38.87 4.64
CA GLY A 84 5.01 38.44 5.27
C GLY A 84 5.77 37.44 4.41
N ASP A 85 6.09 36.29 4.99
CA ASP A 85 6.82 35.18 4.38
C ASP A 85 5.91 34.21 3.60
N PHE A 86 4.69 34.62 3.27
CA PHE A 86 3.77 33.81 2.49
C PHE A 86 4.34 33.47 1.11
N ILE A 87 4.51 32.17 0.83
CA ILE A 87 5.09 31.65 -0.41
C ILE A 87 4.04 31.18 -1.42
N GLY A 88 2.75 31.26 -1.08
CA GLY A 88 1.69 30.65 -1.88
C GLY A 88 1.81 29.12 -1.93
N GLY A 89 1.34 28.50 -3.01
CA GLY A 89 1.54 27.05 -3.21
C GLY A 89 3.00 26.73 -3.53
N PRO A 90 3.68 25.84 -2.77
CA PRO A 90 5.04 25.43 -3.09
C PRO A 90 5.16 24.95 -4.53
N THR A 91 6.10 25.51 -5.28
CA THR A 91 6.40 25.05 -6.64
C THR A 91 7.00 23.64 -6.58
N ARG A 92 6.88 22.85 -7.65
CA ARG A 92 7.43 21.47 -7.69
C ARG A 92 8.91 21.42 -7.27
N ASN A 93 9.71 22.37 -7.75
CA ASN A 93 11.14 22.47 -7.41
C ASN A 93 11.40 22.82 -5.93
N ASN A 94 10.42 23.42 -5.24
CA ASN A 94 10.54 23.80 -3.83
C ASN A 94 9.81 22.85 -2.86
N ILE A 95 9.12 21.81 -3.37
CA ILE A 95 8.43 20.81 -2.54
C ILE A 95 9.42 20.15 -1.58
N THR A 96 10.58 19.69 -2.09
CA THR A 96 11.60 19.03 -1.26
C THR A 96 12.05 19.91 -0.11
N ASN A 97 12.29 21.20 -0.36
CA ASN A 97 12.71 22.15 0.68
C ASN A 97 11.62 22.35 1.74
N THR A 98 10.35 22.43 1.31
CA THR A 98 9.21 22.59 2.22
C THR A 98 9.11 21.39 3.16
N CYS A 99 9.19 20.17 2.63
CA CYS A 99 9.11 18.95 3.43
C CYS A 99 10.35 18.75 4.31
N SER A 100 11.55 19.10 3.81
CA SER A 100 12.82 18.87 4.51
C SER A 100 13.01 19.73 5.76
N ASN A 101 12.22 20.80 5.93
CA ASN A 101 12.22 21.60 7.16
C ASN A 101 11.92 20.75 8.41
N CYS A 102 11.13 19.67 8.24
CA CYS A 102 10.80 18.73 9.30
C CYS A 102 11.27 17.30 9.00
N HIS A 103 11.19 16.85 7.74
CA HIS A 103 11.55 15.49 7.30
C HIS A 103 12.99 15.43 6.76
N VAL A 104 13.95 15.71 7.65
CA VAL A 104 15.36 15.89 7.27
C VAL A 104 15.99 14.59 6.76
N GLN A 105 15.70 13.46 7.41
CA GLN A 105 16.29 12.18 7.03
C GLN A 105 15.70 11.69 5.70
N GLU A 106 14.39 11.75 5.55
CA GLU A 106 13.71 11.33 4.33
C GLU A 106 14.14 12.18 3.14
N ALA A 107 14.32 13.49 3.33
CA ALA A 107 14.85 14.38 2.30
C ALA A 107 16.31 14.07 1.96
N THR A 108 17.12 13.67 2.95
CA THR A 108 18.51 13.24 2.74
C THR A 108 18.57 11.99 1.88
N ASP A 109 17.71 11.00 2.15
CA ASP A 109 17.61 9.77 1.37
C ASP A 109 17.06 10.06 -0.04
N TYR A 110 16.02 10.88 -0.13
CA TYR A 110 15.42 11.32 -1.40
C TYR A 110 16.41 12.00 -2.34
N LYS A 111 17.32 12.81 -1.81
CA LYS A 111 18.38 13.46 -2.59
C LYS A 111 19.40 12.48 -3.20
N GLN A 112 19.39 11.22 -2.79
CA GLN A 112 20.22 10.16 -3.39
C GLN A 112 19.46 9.36 -4.46
N SER A 113 18.17 9.67 -4.68
CA SER A 113 17.34 8.95 -5.64
C SER A 113 17.53 9.45 -7.06
N ILE A 114 17.23 8.57 -8.01
CA ILE A 114 17.15 8.91 -9.44
C ILE A 114 16.07 9.98 -9.71
N HIS A 115 14.99 10.00 -8.92
CA HIS A 115 13.97 11.04 -9.10
C HIS A 115 14.51 12.44 -8.78
N TRP A 116 15.29 12.58 -7.72
CA TRP A 116 15.96 13.86 -7.42
C TRP A 116 17.02 14.20 -8.46
N GLU A 117 17.82 13.21 -8.88
CA GLU A 117 18.83 13.40 -9.93
C GLU A 117 18.22 13.97 -11.22
N GLU A 118 17.06 13.46 -11.65
CA GLU A 118 16.36 13.97 -12.83
C GLU A 118 15.82 15.40 -12.62
N ILE A 119 15.30 15.73 -11.43
CA ILE A 119 14.90 17.12 -11.12
C ILE A 119 16.10 18.07 -11.25
N GLU A 120 17.26 17.70 -10.72
CA GLU A 120 18.49 18.51 -10.79
C GLU A 120 19.01 18.66 -12.23
N LYS A 121 18.73 17.68 -13.11
CA LYS A 121 19.00 17.78 -14.56
C LYS A 121 18.01 18.69 -15.31
N GLY A 122 17.01 19.24 -14.62
CA GLY A 122 16.00 20.13 -15.22
C GLY A 122 14.75 19.40 -15.71
N HIS A 123 14.45 18.22 -15.16
CA HIS A 123 13.24 17.44 -15.44
C HIS A 123 12.24 17.52 -14.26
N PRO A 124 11.51 18.65 -14.09
CA PRO A 124 10.62 18.88 -12.94
C PRO A 124 9.40 17.95 -12.88
N GLU A 125 9.11 17.22 -13.95
CA GLU A 125 8.10 16.17 -14.03
C GLU A 125 8.49 14.88 -13.29
N ALA A 126 9.76 14.72 -12.93
CA ALA A 126 10.19 13.64 -12.05
C ALA A 126 9.49 13.74 -10.68
N ALA A 127 9.36 12.58 -10.02
CA ALA A 127 8.53 12.44 -8.83
C ALA A 127 9.13 13.18 -7.63
N THR A 128 8.31 14.00 -6.97
CA THR A 128 8.55 14.72 -5.72
C THR A 128 7.85 14.03 -4.55
N CYS A 129 8.05 14.52 -3.32
CA CYS A 129 7.38 14.02 -2.11
C CYS A 129 5.85 13.90 -2.28
N THR A 130 5.25 14.86 -2.98
CA THR A 130 3.78 14.95 -3.12
C THR A 130 3.21 13.97 -4.14
N ASP A 131 4.00 13.45 -5.07
CA ASP A 131 3.49 12.52 -6.10
C ASP A 131 3.17 11.14 -5.47
N CYS A 132 3.89 10.77 -4.40
CA CYS A 132 3.66 9.55 -3.64
C CYS A 132 2.80 9.77 -2.39
N HIS A 133 2.89 10.92 -1.71
CA HIS A 133 2.18 11.18 -0.45
C HIS A 133 0.89 11.99 -0.61
N GLY A 134 0.69 12.64 -1.77
CA GLY A 134 -0.40 13.58 -2.01
C GLY A 134 -0.12 14.99 -1.51
N ILE A 135 -1.11 15.88 -1.70
CA ILE A 135 -1.13 17.24 -1.18
C ILE A 135 -2.43 17.45 -0.40
N HIS A 136 -2.35 18.23 0.68
CA HIS A 136 -3.46 18.62 1.54
C HIS A 136 -4.26 17.47 2.18
N GLU A 137 -4.22 16.24 1.69
CA GLU A 137 -4.78 15.03 2.30
C GLU A 137 -3.69 13.96 2.49
N ILE A 138 -2.53 14.37 3.01
CA ILE A 138 -1.42 13.46 3.30
C ILE A 138 -1.82 12.57 4.47
N ARG A 139 -1.85 11.26 4.24
CA ARG A 139 -2.24 10.26 5.24
C ARG A 139 -1.02 9.52 5.78
N ALA A 140 -1.16 8.95 6.98
CA ALA A 140 -0.15 8.06 7.55
C ALA A 140 0.08 6.84 6.65
N ILE A 141 1.31 6.33 6.60
CA ILE A 141 1.69 5.21 5.72
C ILE A 141 0.91 3.92 6.01
N ASN A 142 0.41 3.74 7.23
CA ASN A 142 -0.41 2.59 7.62
C ASN A 142 -1.92 2.79 7.35
N ASP A 143 -2.36 3.97 6.90
CA ASP A 143 -3.74 4.21 6.49
C ASP A 143 -3.97 3.52 5.12
N PRO A 144 -4.95 2.61 4.99
CA PRO A 144 -5.27 1.96 3.72
C PRO A 144 -5.64 2.92 2.58
N LYS A 145 -6.03 4.16 2.89
CA LYS A 145 -6.33 5.21 1.90
C LYS A 145 -5.11 6.04 1.54
N SER A 146 -3.97 5.86 2.21
CA SER A 146 -2.75 6.60 1.89
C SER A 146 -2.18 6.15 0.55
N LEU A 147 -1.79 7.10 -0.29
CA LEU A 147 -1.12 6.81 -1.57
C LEU A 147 0.25 6.14 -1.34
N SER A 148 0.92 6.44 -0.23
CA SER A 148 2.21 5.85 0.14
C SER A 148 2.08 4.58 0.96
N ASN A 149 0.85 4.10 1.23
CA ASN A 149 0.64 2.82 1.89
C ASN A 149 1.28 1.68 1.08
N HIS A 150 1.87 0.72 1.80
CA HIS A 150 2.56 -0.42 1.20
C HIS A 150 1.71 -1.15 0.15
N GLN A 151 0.44 -1.43 0.45
CA GLN A 151 -0.47 -2.11 -0.48
C GLN A 151 -0.87 -1.25 -1.69
N ASN A 152 -0.76 0.07 -1.57
CA ASN A 152 -1.03 1.03 -2.65
C ASN A 152 0.22 1.39 -3.46
N SER A 153 1.43 0.99 -3.02
CA SER A 153 2.69 1.29 -3.71
C SER A 153 2.63 0.98 -5.22
N PRO A 154 2.15 -0.20 -5.66
CA PRO A 154 2.14 -0.50 -7.09
C PRO A 154 1.25 0.43 -7.92
N THR A 155 0.07 0.80 -7.40
CA THR A 155 -0.84 1.70 -8.12
C THR A 155 -0.34 3.14 -8.09
N THR A 156 0.34 3.56 -7.02
CA THR A 156 0.98 4.87 -6.92
C THR A 156 2.13 5.00 -7.91
N CYS A 157 3.04 4.03 -7.98
CA CYS A 157 4.13 4.03 -8.95
C CYS A 157 3.61 3.98 -10.40
N ALA A 158 2.56 3.19 -10.66
CA ALA A 158 1.97 3.02 -11.99
C ALA A 158 1.39 4.32 -12.58
N LYS A 159 1.02 5.32 -11.76
CA LYS A 159 0.55 6.63 -12.25
C LYS A 159 1.52 7.25 -13.24
N CYS A 160 2.82 7.09 -12.99
CA CYS A 160 3.88 7.57 -13.86
C CYS A 160 4.52 6.42 -14.64
N HIS A 161 4.93 5.34 -13.97
CA HIS A 161 5.69 4.25 -14.60
C HIS A 161 4.90 3.37 -15.59
N SER A 162 3.59 3.60 -15.73
CA SER A 162 2.76 3.00 -16.80
C SER A 162 2.25 4.03 -17.80
N ASN A 163 2.59 5.31 -17.61
CA ASN A 163 2.18 6.38 -18.50
C ASN A 163 3.22 6.57 -19.61
N PRO A 164 2.90 6.25 -20.88
CA PRO A 164 3.84 6.45 -21.99
C PRO A 164 4.17 7.91 -22.25
N GLU A 165 3.25 8.84 -21.98
CA GLU A 165 3.51 10.27 -22.19
C GLU A 165 4.64 10.78 -21.28
N ILE A 166 4.75 10.22 -20.07
CA ILE A 166 5.81 10.57 -19.11
C ILE A 166 7.05 9.70 -19.35
N MET A 167 6.91 8.37 -19.41
CA MET A 167 8.05 7.44 -19.40
C MET A 167 8.70 7.21 -20.76
N SER A 168 7.95 7.37 -21.86
CA SER A 168 8.51 7.26 -23.22
C SER A 168 9.15 8.55 -23.70
N ALA A 169 9.24 9.57 -22.83
CA ALA A 169 10.05 10.74 -23.10
C ALA A 169 11.50 10.29 -23.38
N TRP A 170 12.09 10.83 -24.45
CA TRP A 170 13.33 10.32 -25.07
C TRP A 170 14.52 10.25 -24.10
N TYR A 171 14.51 11.06 -23.04
CA TYR A 171 15.56 11.17 -22.04
C TYR A 171 15.46 10.14 -20.92
N TYR A 172 14.27 9.56 -20.65
CA TYR A 172 14.12 8.55 -19.60
C TYR A 172 14.42 7.13 -20.07
N GLY A 173 13.98 6.75 -21.27
CA GLY A 173 14.24 5.40 -21.82
C GLY A 173 13.62 4.27 -20.99
N ILE A 174 12.59 4.55 -20.19
CA ILE A 174 11.93 3.57 -19.31
C ILE A 174 10.81 2.87 -20.07
N LYS A 175 10.80 1.54 -20.09
CA LYS A 175 9.68 0.78 -20.67
C LYS A 175 8.40 1.04 -19.85
N THR A 176 7.26 1.16 -20.52
CA THR A 176 5.96 1.47 -19.90
C THR A 176 5.20 0.24 -19.45
N ASP A 177 5.69 -0.96 -19.76
CA ASP A 177 5.08 -2.26 -19.45
C ASP A 177 5.50 -2.82 -18.08
N ARG A 178 6.20 -2.03 -17.24
CA ARG A 178 6.72 -2.50 -15.94
C ARG A 178 5.63 -2.87 -14.96
N PHE A 179 4.53 -2.13 -14.94
CA PHE A 179 3.37 -2.51 -14.13
C PHE A 179 2.65 -3.71 -14.72
N ASP A 180 2.52 -3.80 -16.06
CA ASP A 180 1.89 -4.93 -16.72
C ASP A 180 2.60 -6.25 -16.43
N THR A 181 3.93 -6.26 -16.56
CA THR A 181 4.77 -7.40 -16.21
C THR A 181 4.76 -7.71 -14.72
N TYR A 182 4.77 -6.69 -13.84
CA TYR A 182 4.59 -6.91 -12.40
C TYR A 182 3.25 -7.57 -12.09
N LYS A 183 2.16 -7.24 -12.80
CA LYS A 183 0.85 -7.88 -12.63
C LYS A 183 0.86 -9.38 -12.97
N GLU A 184 1.79 -9.83 -13.79
CA GLU A 184 1.96 -11.26 -14.10
C GLU A 184 2.69 -12.01 -12.97
N SER A 185 3.41 -11.29 -12.10
CA SER A 185 4.17 -11.89 -10.99
C SER A 185 3.28 -12.50 -9.90
N PHE A 186 3.84 -13.48 -9.17
CA PHE A 186 3.21 -14.03 -7.98
C PHE A 186 2.95 -12.95 -6.91
N HIS A 187 3.84 -11.97 -6.78
CA HIS A 187 3.71 -10.89 -5.80
C HIS A 187 2.45 -10.06 -6.02
N TRP A 188 2.17 -9.63 -7.26
CA TRP A 188 0.92 -8.91 -7.53
C TRP A 188 -0.32 -9.78 -7.28
N LYS A 189 -0.30 -11.03 -7.75
CA LYS A 189 -1.41 -11.95 -7.59
C LYS A 189 -1.72 -12.22 -6.11
N ALA A 190 -0.70 -12.39 -5.27
CA ALA A 190 -0.84 -12.51 -3.83
C ALA A 190 -1.35 -11.20 -3.18
N LEU A 191 -0.80 -10.05 -3.56
CA LEU A 191 -1.29 -8.74 -3.09
C LEU A 191 -2.79 -8.55 -3.39
N LYS A 192 -3.22 -8.85 -4.63
CA LYS A 192 -4.63 -8.77 -5.04
C LYS A 192 -5.53 -9.78 -4.32
N SER A 193 -4.95 -10.86 -3.81
CA SER A 193 -5.65 -11.84 -2.98
C SER A 193 -5.75 -11.42 -1.52
N GLY A 194 -5.20 -10.25 -1.13
CA GLY A 194 -5.31 -9.72 0.23
C GLY A 194 -4.15 -10.09 1.15
N TYR A 195 -3.07 -10.67 0.63
CA TYR A 195 -1.85 -10.88 1.40
C TYR A 195 -1.15 -9.55 1.67
N VAL A 196 -0.76 -9.32 2.92
CA VAL A 196 -0.12 -8.08 3.37
C VAL A 196 1.41 -8.17 3.47
N VAL A 197 1.96 -9.39 3.55
CA VAL A 197 3.41 -9.64 3.53
C VAL A 197 3.79 -10.12 2.14
N VAL A 198 3.95 -9.16 1.23
CA VAL A 198 4.24 -9.42 -0.18
C VAL A 198 5.06 -8.28 -0.77
N ALA A 199 6.01 -8.59 -1.66
CA ALA A 199 6.84 -7.55 -2.25
C ALA A 199 6.04 -6.66 -3.22
N THR A 200 6.13 -5.36 -3.00
CA THR A 200 5.65 -4.28 -3.85
C THR A 200 6.83 -3.59 -4.54
N CYS A 201 6.57 -2.55 -5.33
CA CYS A 201 7.62 -1.81 -6.05
C CYS A 201 8.71 -1.32 -5.09
N ALA A 202 8.28 -0.74 -3.97
CA ALA A 202 9.10 -0.26 -2.86
C ALA A 202 10.05 -1.30 -2.26
N ASP A 203 9.60 -2.54 -2.13
CA ASP A 203 10.38 -3.58 -1.45
C ASP A 203 11.61 -4.01 -2.27
N CYS A 204 11.53 -3.88 -3.59
CA CYS A 204 12.63 -4.15 -4.50
C CYS A 204 13.44 -2.90 -4.82
N HIS A 205 12.79 -1.78 -5.15
CA HIS A 205 13.43 -0.55 -5.63
C HIS A 205 13.81 0.45 -4.53
N ASN A 206 13.49 0.14 -3.27
CA ASN A 206 13.48 1.08 -2.16
C ASN A 206 12.50 2.26 -2.39
N ASN A 207 12.31 3.12 -1.39
CA ASN A 207 11.29 4.18 -1.39
C ASN A 207 11.88 5.57 -1.61
N HIS A 208 12.59 6.09 -0.61
CA HIS A 208 13.16 7.42 -0.69
C HIS A 208 14.50 7.41 -1.42
N ASP A 209 15.25 6.31 -1.41
CA ASP A 209 16.56 6.18 -2.06
C ASP A 209 16.50 5.35 -3.35
N THR A 210 15.41 5.43 -4.11
CA THR A 210 15.25 4.66 -5.35
C THR A 210 16.31 5.01 -6.38
N LYS A 211 17.05 4.01 -6.85
CA LYS A 211 18.15 4.17 -7.83
C LYS A 211 17.88 3.39 -9.11
N SER A 212 18.55 3.80 -10.20
CA SER A 212 18.53 3.04 -11.45
C SER A 212 19.02 1.61 -11.24
N HIS A 213 18.41 0.64 -11.93
CA HIS A 213 18.87 -0.75 -11.94
C HIS A 213 20.31 -0.95 -12.46
N THR A 214 20.89 0.05 -13.12
CA THR A 214 22.27 0.02 -13.63
C THR A 214 23.28 0.57 -12.62
N ASP A 215 22.82 1.21 -11.55
CA ASP A 215 23.66 1.71 -10.47
C ASP A 215 24.10 0.51 -9.59
N PRO A 216 25.42 0.25 -9.41
CA PRO A 216 25.92 -0.84 -8.56
C PRO A 216 25.45 -0.78 -7.10
N THR A 217 25.03 0.39 -6.62
CA THR A 217 24.50 0.60 -5.27
C THR A 217 22.98 0.44 -5.19
N SER A 218 22.29 0.21 -6.31
CA SER A 218 20.85 -0.05 -6.34
C SER A 218 20.54 -1.43 -5.76
N SER A 219 19.47 -1.52 -4.98
CA SER A 219 18.92 -2.79 -4.50
C SER A 219 18.50 -3.73 -5.65
N THR A 220 18.23 -3.18 -6.83
CA THR A 220 17.87 -3.97 -8.03
C THR A 220 19.04 -4.22 -8.98
N TYR A 221 20.26 -3.82 -8.61
CA TYR A 221 21.45 -4.20 -9.35
C TYR A 221 21.63 -5.73 -9.32
N PRO A 222 22.03 -6.40 -10.42
CA PRO A 222 22.08 -7.86 -10.49
C PRO A 222 22.81 -8.54 -9.32
N ASP A 223 23.93 -7.99 -8.88
CA ASP A 223 24.73 -8.56 -7.79
C ASP A 223 24.08 -8.37 -6.40
N ASN A 224 23.15 -7.42 -6.27
CA ASN A 224 22.45 -7.10 -5.02
C ASN A 224 21.12 -7.86 -4.89
N LEU A 225 20.62 -8.48 -5.98
CA LEU A 225 19.34 -9.21 -5.98
C LEU A 225 19.24 -10.30 -4.90
N PRO A 226 20.28 -11.13 -4.63
CA PRO A 226 20.21 -12.11 -3.55
C PRO A 226 19.92 -11.49 -2.18
N GLN A 227 20.44 -10.30 -1.90
CA GLN A 227 20.19 -9.57 -0.66
C GLN A 227 18.78 -8.96 -0.66
N THR A 228 18.34 -8.40 -1.79
CA THR A 228 17.01 -7.80 -1.94
C THR A 228 15.90 -8.84 -1.80
N CYS A 229 16.00 -9.98 -2.49
CA CYS A 229 15.06 -11.10 -2.32
C CYS A 229 15.20 -11.76 -0.95
N GLY A 230 16.41 -11.77 -0.39
CA GLY A 230 16.75 -12.31 0.92
C GLY A 230 16.36 -11.45 2.12
N LYS A 231 15.65 -10.32 1.92
CA LYS A 231 15.12 -9.50 3.01
C LYS A 231 14.33 -10.38 4.00
N ALA A 232 14.50 -10.06 5.29
CA ALA A 232 13.91 -10.85 6.36
C ALA A 232 12.40 -11.01 6.19
N ASN A 233 11.89 -12.21 6.43
CA ASN A 233 10.47 -12.59 6.32
C ASN A 233 9.89 -12.67 4.90
N CYS A 234 10.67 -12.46 3.83
CA CYS A 234 10.18 -12.65 2.46
C CYS A 234 10.32 -14.11 2.01
N HIS A 235 11.54 -14.65 2.05
CA HIS A 235 11.86 -15.98 1.52
C HIS A 235 12.73 -16.80 2.48
N PRO A 236 12.18 -17.17 3.66
CA PRO A 236 12.92 -17.92 4.67
C PRO A 236 13.34 -19.30 4.15
N GLY A 237 14.62 -19.64 4.32
CA GLY A 237 15.17 -20.93 3.90
C GLY A 237 15.52 -21.03 2.41
N THR A 238 15.25 -19.99 1.61
CA THR A 238 15.64 -19.96 0.19
C THR A 238 17.12 -19.62 0.05
N LYS A 239 17.89 -20.47 -0.63
CA LYS A 239 19.23 -20.11 -1.10
C LYS A 239 19.09 -19.35 -2.42
N PHE A 240 19.36 -18.05 -2.37
CA PHE A 240 19.38 -17.20 -3.55
C PHE A 240 20.69 -17.39 -4.31
N ASP A 241 20.73 -18.37 -5.21
CA ASP A 241 21.72 -18.37 -6.27
C ASP A 241 21.35 -17.31 -7.33
N ALA A 242 22.32 -16.94 -8.16
CA ALA A 242 22.13 -15.92 -9.19
C ALA A 242 21.00 -16.23 -10.19
N LYS A 243 20.54 -17.49 -10.30
CA LYS A 243 19.45 -17.87 -11.23
C LYS A 243 18.06 -17.67 -10.62
N ILE A 244 17.88 -17.97 -9.33
CA ILE A 244 16.61 -17.73 -8.63
C ILE A 244 16.43 -16.22 -8.36
N ALA A 245 17.51 -15.52 -8.01
CA ALA A 245 17.47 -14.08 -7.73
C ALA A 245 17.27 -13.25 -9.01
N ALA A 246 17.72 -13.73 -10.17
CA ALA A 246 17.47 -13.09 -11.47
C ALA A 246 16.02 -13.24 -11.98
N GLY A 247 15.08 -13.60 -11.11
CA GLY A 247 13.66 -13.70 -11.45
C GLY A 247 13.20 -12.47 -12.21
N LEU A 248 12.63 -12.69 -13.40
CA LEU A 248 12.33 -11.63 -14.36
C LEU A 248 10.98 -10.98 -14.01
N ILE A 249 10.93 -10.22 -12.91
CA ILE A 249 9.70 -9.52 -12.46
C ILE A 249 9.16 -8.56 -13.53
N HIS A 250 10.04 -8.07 -14.40
CA HIS A 250 9.71 -7.15 -15.47
C HIS A 250 9.78 -7.76 -16.88
N ASP A 251 9.71 -9.09 -16.99
CA ASP A 251 9.45 -9.79 -18.25
C ASP A 251 8.12 -10.51 -18.21
N LYS A 252 7.62 -10.89 -19.39
CA LYS A 252 6.40 -11.67 -19.51
C LYS A 252 6.63 -13.09 -19.03
N GLU A 253 5.65 -13.65 -18.31
CA GLU A 253 5.72 -15.01 -17.76
C GLU A 253 6.02 -16.07 -18.86
N SER A 254 5.52 -15.85 -20.09
CA SER A 254 5.79 -16.69 -21.26
C SER A 254 7.27 -16.79 -21.65
N LEU A 255 8.12 -15.87 -21.19
CA LEU A 255 9.55 -15.83 -21.47
C LEU A 255 10.38 -16.56 -20.40
N HIS A 256 9.75 -17.00 -19.31
CA HIS A 256 10.44 -17.68 -18.22
C HIS A 256 10.71 -19.14 -18.61
N THR A 257 11.99 -19.50 -18.72
CA THR A 257 12.42 -20.86 -19.10
C THR A 257 12.48 -21.83 -17.91
N GLY A 258 12.43 -21.31 -16.68
CA GLY A 258 12.43 -22.10 -15.44
C GLY A 258 11.03 -22.33 -14.89
N ARG A 259 10.67 -23.58 -14.58
CA ARG A 259 9.41 -23.89 -13.88
C ARG A 259 9.57 -23.67 -12.39
N LEU A 260 8.91 -22.64 -11.83
CA LEU A 260 8.78 -22.50 -10.37
C LEU A 260 7.90 -23.64 -9.83
N VAL A 261 8.50 -24.56 -9.06
CA VAL A 261 7.77 -25.65 -8.41
C VAL A 261 7.53 -25.28 -6.96
N PHE A 262 6.30 -24.89 -6.66
CA PHE A 262 5.88 -24.58 -5.29
C PHE A 262 5.49 -25.85 -4.54
N ASN A 263 5.88 -25.93 -3.27
CA ASN A 263 5.37 -26.97 -2.39
C ASN A 263 3.88 -26.73 -2.12
N LYS A 264 3.03 -27.66 -2.58
CA LYS A 264 1.56 -27.56 -2.49
C LYS A 264 1.00 -28.14 -1.18
N THR A 265 1.84 -28.71 -0.32
CA THR A 265 1.39 -29.27 0.97
C THR A 265 1.18 -28.16 2.00
N GLY A 266 0.05 -28.19 2.72
CA GLY A 266 -0.24 -27.22 3.79
C GLY A 266 -0.67 -25.81 3.33
N MET A 267 -0.97 -25.60 2.04
CA MET A 267 -1.46 -24.31 1.55
C MET A 267 -2.79 -23.93 2.22
N ASP A 268 -2.90 -22.67 2.63
CA ASP A 268 -4.16 -22.09 3.12
C ASP A 268 -5.21 -22.03 1.99
N VAL A 269 -6.44 -21.69 2.37
CA VAL A 269 -7.60 -21.67 1.47
C VAL A 269 -7.41 -20.70 0.29
N GLN A 270 -6.83 -19.51 0.53
CA GLN A 270 -6.57 -18.51 -0.50
C GLN A 270 -5.49 -19.00 -1.48
N MET A 271 -4.39 -19.55 -0.98
CA MET A 271 -3.32 -20.11 -1.82
C MET A 271 -3.78 -21.33 -2.63
N LYS A 272 -4.67 -22.16 -2.09
CA LYS A 272 -5.31 -23.25 -2.85
C LYS A 272 -6.16 -22.69 -3.98
N SER A 273 -7.00 -21.68 -3.72
CA SER A 273 -7.81 -21.05 -4.76
C SER A 273 -6.96 -20.41 -5.87
N TYR A 274 -5.76 -19.93 -5.53
CA TYR A 274 -4.80 -19.39 -6.47
C TYR A 274 -4.19 -20.45 -7.40
N TYR A 275 -3.65 -21.54 -6.85
CA TYR A 275 -2.98 -22.58 -7.65
C TYR A 275 -3.91 -23.54 -8.37
N LEU A 276 -5.13 -23.72 -7.86
CA LEU A 276 -6.09 -24.70 -8.38
C LEU A 276 -7.29 -24.03 -9.05
N GLY A 277 -7.41 -22.70 -8.97
CA GLY A 277 -8.61 -21.96 -9.36
C GLY A 277 -9.74 -22.13 -8.34
N PRO A 278 -10.88 -21.44 -8.53
CA PRO A 278 -12.09 -21.66 -7.73
C PRO A 278 -12.65 -23.09 -7.90
N PHE A 279 -12.18 -23.80 -8.91
CA PHE A 279 -12.56 -25.16 -9.26
C PHE A 279 -11.30 -25.92 -9.67
N ASP A 280 -10.85 -26.87 -8.84
CA ASP A 280 -9.70 -27.72 -9.15
C ASP A 280 -10.06 -28.66 -10.31
N LEU A 281 -9.91 -28.16 -11.53
CA LEU A 281 -10.31 -28.85 -12.75
C LEU A 281 -9.57 -30.18 -12.88
N ALA A 282 -8.30 -30.26 -12.43
CA ALA A 282 -7.53 -31.48 -12.47
C ALA A 282 -8.09 -32.56 -11.52
N TYR A 283 -8.49 -32.16 -10.31
CA TYR A 283 -9.19 -33.06 -9.38
C TYR A 283 -10.50 -33.59 -9.97
N TRP A 284 -11.33 -32.73 -10.55
CA TRP A 284 -12.61 -33.13 -11.13
C TRP A 284 -12.46 -33.98 -12.39
N ILE A 285 -11.48 -33.68 -13.25
CA ILE A 285 -11.13 -34.53 -14.39
C ILE A 285 -10.68 -35.92 -13.90
N ALA A 286 -9.83 -35.98 -12.87
CA ALA A 286 -9.37 -37.26 -12.32
C ALA A 286 -10.52 -38.08 -11.72
N ILE A 287 -11.47 -37.44 -11.03
CA ILE A 287 -12.68 -38.09 -10.51
C ILE A 287 -13.57 -38.59 -11.65
N PHE A 288 -13.80 -37.77 -12.67
CA PHE A 288 -14.60 -38.15 -13.82
C PHE A 288 -14.07 -39.42 -14.47
N PHE A 289 -12.76 -39.49 -14.75
CA PHE A 289 -12.15 -40.68 -15.31
C PHE A 289 -12.22 -41.88 -14.36
N LYS A 290 -12.01 -41.71 -13.05
CA LYS A 290 -12.17 -42.81 -12.08
C LYS A 290 -13.58 -43.40 -12.10
N ILE A 291 -14.61 -42.56 -12.10
CA ILE A 291 -16.01 -43.00 -12.15
C ILE A 291 -16.30 -43.70 -13.48
N LEU A 292 -15.84 -43.13 -14.60
CA LEU A 292 -16.01 -43.71 -15.93
C LEU A 292 -15.35 -45.09 -16.02
N THR A 293 -14.09 -45.21 -15.61
CA THR A 293 -13.35 -46.48 -15.68
C THR A 293 -13.97 -47.54 -14.78
N ALA A 294 -14.35 -47.19 -13.53
CA ALA A 294 -15.02 -48.11 -12.64
C ALA A 294 -16.39 -48.56 -13.18
N GLY A 295 -17.16 -47.65 -13.77
CA GLY A 295 -18.45 -47.94 -14.40
C GLY A 295 -18.33 -48.89 -15.58
N VAL A 296 -17.36 -48.66 -16.47
CA VAL A 296 -17.10 -49.53 -17.63
C VAL A 296 -16.66 -50.93 -17.19
N ILE A 297 -15.71 -51.02 -16.25
CA ILE A 297 -15.26 -52.31 -15.70
C ILE A 297 -16.42 -53.06 -15.04
N GLY A 298 -17.23 -52.36 -14.24
CA GLY A 298 -18.41 -52.95 -13.58
C GLY A 298 -19.44 -53.49 -14.58
N LEU A 299 -19.69 -52.76 -15.67
CA LEU A 299 -20.60 -53.18 -16.74
C LEU A 299 -20.10 -54.45 -17.43
N PHE A 300 -18.81 -54.50 -17.82
CA PHE A 300 -18.21 -55.69 -18.43
C PHE A 300 -18.20 -56.89 -17.48
N ALA A 301 -17.83 -56.70 -16.21
CA ALA A 301 -17.86 -57.76 -15.20
C ALA A 301 -19.29 -58.29 -15.01
N GLY A 302 -20.29 -57.40 -14.97
CA GLY A 302 -21.70 -57.77 -14.89
C GLY A 302 -22.16 -58.61 -16.09
N MET A 303 -21.78 -58.23 -17.32
CA MET A 303 -22.08 -59.01 -18.52
C MET A 303 -21.47 -60.41 -18.48
N VAL A 304 -20.21 -60.54 -18.04
CA VAL A 304 -19.54 -61.84 -17.90
C VAL A 304 -20.22 -62.72 -16.84
N ILE A 305 -20.59 -62.14 -15.70
CA ILE A 305 -21.31 -62.85 -14.64
C ILE A 305 -22.68 -63.34 -15.15
N LEU A 306 -23.43 -62.49 -15.86
CA LEU A 306 -24.72 -62.86 -16.43
C LEU A 306 -24.59 -63.97 -17.48
N ASP A 307 -23.59 -63.90 -18.37
CA ASP A 307 -23.31 -64.96 -19.34
C ASP A 307 -23.00 -66.29 -18.62
N PHE A 308 -22.12 -66.26 -17.62
CA PHE A 308 -21.77 -67.43 -16.84
C PHE A 308 -22.96 -68.05 -16.10
N LEU A 309 -23.80 -67.22 -15.45
CA LEU A 309 -25.02 -67.66 -14.79
C LEU A 309 -26.03 -68.25 -15.77
N SER A 310 -26.14 -67.70 -16.98
CA SER A 310 -27.02 -68.23 -18.02
C SER A 310 -26.60 -69.64 -18.46
N ARG A 311 -25.29 -69.89 -18.62
CA ARG A 311 -24.72 -71.20 -18.97
C ARG A 311 -24.93 -72.23 -17.86
N LEU A 312 -24.77 -71.84 -16.60
CA LEU A 312 -25.07 -72.71 -15.45
C LEU A 312 -26.55 -73.10 -15.38
N ARG A 313 -27.46 -72.18 -15.74
CA ARG A 313 -28.90 -72.43 -15.74
C ARG A 313 -29.33 -73.41 -16.83
N ILE A 314 -28.64 -73.40 -17.97
CA ILE A 314 -28.84 -74.36 -19.07
C ILE A 314 -28.40 -75.78 -18.62
N TYR A 315 -27.29 -75.89 -17.90
CA TYR A 315 -26.79 -77.18 -17.38
C TYR A 315 -27.66 -77.81 -16.30
N ARG A 316 -28.50 -77.02 -15.62
CA ARG A 316 -29.45 -77.51 -14.59
C ARG A 316 -30.80 -77.97 -15.13
N ARG A 317 -31.06 -77.80 -16.43
CA ARG A 317 -32.31 -78.18 -17.10
C ARG A 317 -32.23 -79.52 -17.85
N TRP A 318 -31.07 -80.17 -17.81
CA TRP A 318 -30.81 -81.53 -18.29
C TRP A 318 -30.37 -82.39 -17.10
#